data_AF-Q5BVI2-F1
#
_entry.id   AF-Q5BVI2-F1
#
_cell.length_a   1.000
_cell.length_b   1.000
_cell.length_c   1.000
_cell.angle_alpha   90.00
_cell.angle_beta   90.00
_cell.angle_gamma   90.00
#
_symmetry.space_group_name_H-M   'P 1'
#
loop_
_entity.id
_entity.type
_entity.pdbx_description
1 polymer ?
#
loop_
_entity_poly.entity_id
_entity_poly.type
_entity_poly.pdbx_seq_one_letter_code
_entity_poly.pdbx_strand_id
1 'polypeptide(L)'
;LTSDSNYDLEQQFILRMTDTVAAQNLAADIDAGISFKENFTVEFKPDMRHTIVRYNGQVYQGQIMDLPCIIESLKTTDRKNFYKTANICQMMICTQGDETGPLRGTAAYLDNRPGSRNKTFDIGHENREFQFLHGITPPLKNVLHRRFRKTRRKRFVDMPKIEKEVKQLLRADLQAMNVKWEVIWTDPPAPTVRSNTNNKSSLHNNESDRCSDVEINTQHVLLMMS
;
A
#
# COMPACT_ATOMS: atom_id res chain seq x y z
N LEU A 1 41.24 19.06 -4.94
CA LEU A 1 40.00 19.36 -5.66
C LEU A 1 39.43 18.04 -6.15
N THR A 2 38.74 17.29 -5.29
CA THR A 2 37.98 16.10 -5.67
C THR A 2 36.62 16.59 -6.14
N SER A 3 36.39 16.58 -7.45
CA SER A 3 35.04 16.71 -7.98
C SER A 3 34.30 15.44 -7.59
N ASP A 4 33.60 15.48 -6.46
CA ASP A 4 32.56 14.50 -6.15
C ASP A 4 31.47 14.69 -7.21
N SER A 5 31.61 13.97 -8.32
CA SER A 5 30.60 13.84 -9.35
C SER A 5 29.37 13.26 -8.66
N ASN A 6 28.43 14.11 -8.26
CA ASN A 6 27.19 13.68 -7.65
C ASN A 6 26.38 12.97 -8.76
N TYR A 7 26.43 11.65 -8.76
CA TYR A 7 25.68 10.84 -9.71
C TYR A 7 24.24 10.74 -9.21
N ASP A 8 23.35 11.55 -9.77
CA ASP A 8 21.92 11.39 -9.54
C ASP A 8 21.42 10.14 -10.25
N LEU A 9 20.73 9.27 -9.50
CA LEU A 9 20.09 8.09 -10.05
C LEU A 9 18.88 8.51 -10.88
N GLU A 10 18.79 7.98 -12.09
CA GLU A 10 17.62 8.17 -12.96
C GLU A 10 16.35 7.63 -12.27
N GLN A 11 15.34 8.48 -12.14
CA GLN A 11 14.06 8.12 -11.53
C GLN A 11 13.05 7.78 -12.63
N GLN A 12 12.42 6.61 -12.51
CA GLN A 12 11.47 6.10 -13.49
C GLN A 12 10.19 5.64 -12.80
N PHE A 13 9.05 5.96 -13.40
CA PHE A 13 7.72 5.51 -12.98
C PHE A 13 6.86 5.16 -14.20
N ILE A 14 5.80 4.39 -14.00
CA ILE A 14 4.86 4.05 -15.08
C ILE A 14 3.84 5.17 -15.23
N LEU A 15 3.54 5.58 -16.46
CA LEU A 15 2.39 6.45 -16.74
C LEU A 15 1.26 5.63 -17.37
N ARG A 16 0.05 5.79 -16.85
CA ARG A 16 -1.15 5.10 -17.34
C ARG A 16 -2.25 6.11 -17.62
N MET A 17 -2.61 6.26 -18.89
CA MET A 17 -3.82 6.95 -19.34
C MET A 17 -5.02 6.00 -19.20
N THR A 18 -6.08 6.39 -18.48
CA THR A 18 -7.31 5.58 -18.42
C THR A 18 -8.19 5.76 -19.64
N ASP A 19 -8.13 6.94 -20.27
CA ASP A 19 -8.71 7.17 -21.59
C ASP A 19 -7.90 6.41 -22.64
N THR A 20 -8.52 5.37 -23.21
CA THR A 20 -7.89 4.50 -24.20
C THR A 20 -7.59 5.22 -25.51
N VAL A 21 -8.39 6.22 -25.88
CA VAL A 21 -8.17 6.99 -27.11
C VAL A 21 -6.94 7.88 -26.94
N ALA A 22 -6.86 8.60 -25.83
CA ALA A 22 -5.66 9.38 -25.50
C ALA A 22 -4.40 8.51 -25.36
N ALA A 23 -4.52 7.31 -24.78
CA ALA A 23 -3.41 6.36 -24.69
C ALA A 23 -2.89 5.93 -26.07
N GLN A 24 -3.81 5.64 -27.00
CA GLN A 24 -3.47 5.25 -28.38
C GLN A 24 -2.82 6.40 -29.15
N ASN A 25 -3.37 7.62 -29.02
CA ASN A 25 -2.79 8.80 -29.65
C ASN A 25 -1.38 9.08 -29.09
N LEU A 26 -1.20 8.99 -27.78
CA LEU A 26 0.11 9.19 -27.15
C LEU A 26 1.13 8.16 -27.63
N ALA A 27 0.72 6.90 -27.80
CA ALA A 27 1.58 5.86 -28.37
C ALA A 27 1.94 6.17 -29.83
N ALA A 28 0.97 6.58 -30.65
CA ALA A 28 1.22 6.95 -32.05
C ALA A 28 2.17 8.14 -32.19
N ASP A 29 2.04 9.15 -31.33
CA ASP A 29 2.93 10.32 -31.31
C ASP A 29 4.36 9.94 -30.92
N ILE A 30 4.53 9.01 -29.97
CA ILE A 30 5.84 8.46 -29.56
C ILE A 30 6.48 7.72 -30.74
N ASP A 31 5.72 6.84 -31.41
CA ASP A 31 6.22 6.06 -32.55
C ASP A 31 6.58 6.95 -33.74
N ALA A 32 5.82 8.04 -33.96
CA ALA A 32 6.09 9.03 -34.99
C ALA A 32 7.26 9.99 -34.63
N GLY A 33 7.77 9.94 -33.40
CA GLY A 33 8.86 10.80 -32.93
C GLY A 33 8.46 12.28 -32.81
N ILE A 34 7.17 12.55 -32.57
CA ILE A 34 6.67 13.91 -32.41
C ILE A 34 7.28 14.53 -31.14
N SER A 35 7.69 15.79 -31.24
CA SER A 35 8.24 16.53 -30.10
C SER A 35 7.14 16.80 -29.06
N PHE A 36 7.37 16.36 -27.83
CA PHE A 36 6.45 16.51 -26.71
C PHE A 36 6.58 17.83 -25.95
N LYS A 37 7.55 18.70 -26.30
CA LYS A 37 7.86 19.92 -25.53
C LYS A 37 6.67 20.84 -25.28
N GLU A 38 5.76 20.94 -26.24
CA GLU A 38 4.58 21.82 -26.16
C GLU A 38 3.27 21.04 -25.95
N ASN A 39 3.27 19.76 -26.33
CA ASN A 39 2.06 18.95 -26.39
C ASN A 39 1.89 18.02 -25.19
N PHE A 40 2.90 17.87 -24.33
CA PHE A 40 2.83 17.03 -23.14
C PHE A 40 3.52 17.68 -21.94
N THR A 41 2.78 17.92 -20.87
CA THR A 41 3.32 18.49 -19.63
C THR A 41 2.79 17.74 -18.41
N VAL A 42 3.60 17.68 -17.37
CA VAL A 42 3.28 17.05 -16.09
C VAL A 42 3.64 18.05 -14.99
N GLU A 43 2.62 18.50 -14.25
CA GLU A 43 2.78 19.40 -13.12
C GLU A 43 2.47 18.65 -11.83
N PHE A 44 3.39 18.66 -10.86
CA PHE A 44 3.17 18.04 -9.56
C PHE A 44 2.55 19.05 -8.58
N LYS A 45 1.51 18.63 -7.86
CA LYS A 45 0.99 19.40 -6.72
C LYS A 45 1.96 19.28 -5.53
N PRO A 46 1.89 20.18 -4.54
CA PRO A 46 2.82 20.18 -3.40
C PRO A 46 2.86 18.89 -2.56
N ASP A 47 1.81 18.07 -2.64
CA ASP A 47 1.74 16.78 -1.94
C ASP A 47 2.55 15.65 -2.60
N MET A 48 3.09 15.88 -3.81
CA MET A 48 3.81 14.89 -4.63
C MET A 48 3.01 13.62 -4.95
N ARG A 49 1.71 13.61 -4.69
CA ARG A 49 0.79 12.48 -4.93
C ARG A 49 -0.22 12.79 -6.02
N HIS A 50 -0.53 14.07 -6.24
CA HIS A 50 -1.42 14.50 -7.30
C HIS A 50 -0.66 15.29 -8.36
N THR A 51 -1.03 15.09 -9.62
CA THR A 51 -0.45 15.79 -10.76
C THR A 51 -1.52 16.30 -11.71
N ILE A 52 -1.17 17.28 -12.52
CA ILE A 52 -1.97 17.75 -13.66
C ILE A 52 -1.18 17.39 -14.90
N VAL A 53 -1.75 16.51 -15.72
CA VAL A 53 -1.13 16.08 -16.99
C VAL A 53 -1.89 16.73 -18.12
N ARG A 54 -1.18 17.44 -19.00
CA ARG A 54 -1.79 18.03 -20.21
C ARG A 54 -1.24 17.32 -21.42
N TYR A 55 -2.13 16.84 -22.28
CA TYR A 55 -1.78 16.18 -23.53
C TYR A 55 -2.73 16.60 -24.64
N ASN A 56 -2.20 17.09 -25.77
CA ASN A 56 -2.98 17.56 -26.94
C ASN A 56 -4.13 18.52 -26.58
N GLY A 57 -3.85 19.49 -25.70
CA GLY A 57 -4.82 20.48 -25.23
C GLY A 57 -5.84 19.96 -24.22
N GLN A 58 -5.86 18.65 -23.94
CA GLN A 58 -6.70 18.05 -22.91
C GLN A 58 -5.98 18.03 -21.56
N VAL A 59 -6.78 18.09 -20.48
CA VAL A 59 -6.28 18.09 -19.10
C VAL A 59 -6.75 16.81 -18.40
N TYR A 60 -5.81 16.14 -17.76
CA TYR A 60 -6.02 14.92 -16.99
C TYR A 60 -5.56 15.14 -15.54
N GLN A 61 -6.32 14.61 -14.59
CA GLN A 61 -5.90 14.55 -13.20
C GLN A 61 -5.06 13.28 -13.03
N GLY A 62 -3.81 13.46 -12.60
CA GLY A 62 -2.90 12.36 -12.31
C GLY A 62 -2.83 12.06 -10.82
N GLN A 63 -2.73 10.78 -10.47
CA GLN A 63 -2.48 10.32 -9.10
C GLN A 63 -1.30 9.33 -9.08
N ILE A 64 -0.30 9.59 -8.24
CA ILE A 64 0.87 8.74 -8.04
C ILE A 64 0.53 7.63 -7.03
N MET A 65 0.52 6.41 -7.53
CA MET A 65 0.18 5.20 -6.80
C MET A 65 1.41 4.31 -6.58
N ASP A 66 1.53 3.73 -5.40
CA ASP A 66 2.58 2.80 -5.05
C ASP A 66 2.23 1.40 -5.56
N LEU A 67 3.11 0.83 -6.39
CA LEU A 67 2.97 -0.52 -6.92
C LEU A 67 3.35 -1.55 -5.87
N PRO A 68 2.63 -2.67 -5.80
CA PRO A 68 2.95 -3.73 -4.85
C PRO A 68 4.20 -4.52 -5.24
N CYS A 69 4.57 -4.54 -6.52
CA CYS A 69 5.75 -5.23 -7.03
C CYS A 69 6.84 -4.22 -7.42
N ILE A 70 8.08 -4.52 -7.03
CA ILE A 70 9.26 -3.83 -7.57
C ILE A 70 9.49 -4.34 -9.01
N ILE A 71 9.59 -3.40 -9.95
CA ILE A 71 9.85 -3.68 -11.36
C ILE A 71 11.26 -3.15 -11.66
N GLU A 72 12.10 -3.97 -12.27
CA GLU A 72 13.41 -3.52 -12.73
C GLU A 72 13.31 -3.12 -14.21
N SER A 73 13.81 -1.94 -14.56
CA SER A 73 14.03 -1.59 -15.97
C SER A 73 15.43 -2.06 -16.36
N LEU A 74 15.52 -2.70 -17.53
CA LEU A 74 16.78 -3.20 -18.07
C LEU A 74 16.91 -2.74 -19.52
N LYS A 75 18.12 -2.27 -19.87
CA LYS A 75 18.50 -1.97 -21.26
C LYS A 75 19.32 -3.12 -21.84
N THR A 76 19.20 -3.32 -23.15
CA THR A 76 19.98 -4.30 -23.90
C THR A 76 20.25 -3.77 -25.30
N THR A 77 21.37 -4.18 -25.89
CA THR A 77 21.72 -3.92 -27.30
C THR A 77 21.69 -5.20 -28.14
N ASP A 78 21.87 -6.36 -27.51
CA ASP A 78 22.02 -7.67 -28.16
C ASP A 78 20.86 -8.64 -27.85
N ARG A 79 19.89 -8.22 -27.01
CA ARG A 79 18.76 -9.02 -26.51
C ARG A 79 19.18 -10.27 -25.73
N LYS A 80 20.42 -10.32 -25.25
CA LYS A 80 20.98 -11.42 -24.45
C LYS A 80 21.51 -10.92 -23.11
N ASN A 81 22.31 -9.86 -23.15
CA ASN A 81 22.84 -9.21 -21.96
C ASN A 81 21.94 -8.03 -21.60
N PHE A 82 21.49 -8.02 -20.34
CA PHE A 82 20.60 -7.02 -19.82
C PHE A 82 21.28 -6.28 -18.67
N TYR A 83 21.22 -4.95 -18.72
CA TYR A 83 21.84 -4.08 -17.73
C TYR A 83 20.75 -3.29 -17.04
N LYS A 84 20.70 -3.38 -15.71
CA LYS A 84 19.73 -2.65 -14.89
C LYS A 84 19.93 -1.14 -15.04
N THR A 85 18.83 -0.43 -15.24
CA THR A 85 18.80 1.05 -15.34
C THR A 85 18.11 1.69 -14.14
N ALA A 86 16.98 1.16 -13.69
CA ALA A 86 16.26 1.70 -12.53
C ALA A 86 15.38 0.66 -11.84
N ASN A 87 14.91 1.02 -10.65
CA ASN A 87 13.79 0.35 -9.98
C ASN A 87 12.55 1.22 -10.14
N ILE A 88 11.46 0.62 -10.58
CA ILE A 88 10.15 1.23 -10.73
C ILE A 88 9.22 0.61 -9.68
N CYS A 89 8.68 1.45 -8.80
CA CYS A 89 7.75 1.05 -7.76
C CYS A 89 6.52 1.96 -7.67
N GLN A 90 6.36 2.88 -8.62
CA GLN A 90 5.27 3.84 -8.66
C GLN A 90 4.66 3.94 -10.06
N MET A 91 3.42 4.36 -10.10
CA MET A 91 2.65 4.57 -11.31
C MET A 91 1.77 5.81 -11.18
N MET A 92 1.86 6.70 -12.16
CA MET A 92 0.92 7.79 -12.36
C MET A 92 -0.29 7.27 -13.13
N ILE A 93 -1.48 7.38 -12.55
CA ILE A 93 -2.75 7.09 -13.22
C ILE A 93 -3.40 8.42 -13.59
N CYS A 94 -3.60 8.66 -14.89
CA CYS A 94 -4.19 9.87 -15.44
C CYS A 94 -5.64 9.60 -15.84
N THR A 95 -6.59 10.27 -15.17
CA THR A 95 -8.02 10.21 -15.46
C THR A 95 -8.52 11.49 -16.10
N GLN A 96 -9.53 11.37 -16.97
CA GLN A 96 -10.19 12.50 -17.61
C GLN A 96 -11.49 12.83 -16.86
N GLY A 97 -11.65 14.10 -16.47
CA GLY A 97 -12.83 14.58 -15.75
C GLY A 97 -12.68 14.65 -14.23
N ASP A 98 -13.70 15.21 -13.57
CA ASP A 98 -13.74 15.45 -12.12
C ASP A 98 -14.22 14.22 -11.33
N GLU A 99 -13.80 13.01 -11.74
CA GLU A 99 -14.13 11.79 -11.01
C GLU A 99 -13.40 11.83 -9.67
N THR A 100 -14.07 12.40 -8.67
CA THR A 100 -13.61 12.64 -7.31
C THR A 100 -13.68 11.40 -6.42
N GLY A 101 -14.04 10.26 -7.01
CA GLY A 101 -14.11 8.97 -6.34
C GLY A 101 -12.77 8.25 -6.30
N PRO A 102 -12.61 7.27 -5.39
CA PRO A 102 -11.41 6.44 -5.33
C PRO A 102 -11.26 5.62 -6.62
N LEU A 103 -10.04 5.58 -7.18
CA LEU A 103 -9.77 4.83 -8.41
C LEU A 103 -9.97 3.33 -8.21
N ARG A 104 -10.59 2.66 -9.19
CA ARG A 104 -10.78 1.20 -9.14
C ARG A 104 -9.44 0.47 -9.06
N GLY A 105 -9.34 -0.51 -8.16
CA GLY A 105 -8.12 -1.29 -7.97
C GLY A 105 -7.12 -0.67 -6.98
N THR A 106 -7.50 0.41 -6.31
CA THR A 106 -6.78 0.99 -5.16
C THR A 106 -7.36 0.48 -3.84
N ALA A 107 -6.62 0.59 -2.74
CA ALA A 107 -7.18 0.26 -1.43
C ALA A 107 -8.27 1.26 -1.01
N ALA A 108 -8.16 2.53 -1.37
CA ALA A 108 -9.21 3.53 -1.15
C ALA A 108 -10.58 3.13 -1.74
N TYR A 109 -10.58 2.41 -2.87
CA TYR A 109 -11.82 1.90 -3.47
C TYR A 109 -12.47 0.79 -2.65
N LEU A 110 -11.68 -0.05 -1.97
CA LEU A 110 -12.22 -1.10 -1.10
C LEU A 110 -12.79 -0.52 0.20
N ASP A 111 -12.12 0.48 0.77
CA ASP A 111 -12.50 1.08 2.05
C ASP A 111 -13.83 1.88 1.94
N ASN A 112 -14.09 2.49 0.78
CA ASN A 112 -15.32 3.22 0.50
C ASN A 112 -16.55 2.35 0.18
N ARG A 113 -16.43 1.01 0.20
CA ARG A 113 -17.54 0.11 -0.13
C ARG A 113 -18.53 -0.01 1.04
N PRO A 114 -19.85 0.19 0.82
CA PRO A 114 -20.86 0.05 1.87
C PRO A 114 -20.83 -1.40 2.42
N GLY A 115 -20.62 -1.54 3.73
CA GLY A 115 -20.51 -2.83 4.42
C GLY A 115 -19.08 -3.26 4.80
N SER A 116 -18.05 -2.43 4.57
CA SER A 116 -16.70 -2.69 5.09
C SER A 116 -16.70 -2.65 6.63
N ARG A 117 -16.80 -3.84 7.25
CA ARG A 117 -16.92 -4.04 8.71
C ARG A 117 -15.58 -4.05 9.46
N ASN A 118 -14.47 -3.74 8.79
CA ASN A 118 -13.15 -3.74 9.41
C ASN A 118 -12.61 -2.31 9.56
N LYS A 119 -13.32 -1.48 10.34
CA LYS A 119 -12.72 -0.29 10.98
C LYS A 119 -11.98 -0.72 12.24
N THR A 120 -11.01 -1.63 12.12
CA THR A 120 -9.91 -1.60 13.09
C THR A 120 -9.18 -0.30 12.81
N PHE A 121 -9.05 0.56 13.83
CA PHE A 121 -8.23 1.78 13.82
C PHE A 121 -6.76 1.40 13.55
N ASP A 122 -6.45 0.97 12.32
CA ASP A 122 -5.10 0.80 11.84
C ASP A 122 -4.59 2.21 11.55
N ILE A 123 -3.63 2.67 12.35
CA ILE A 123 -2.83 3.92 12.21
C ILE A 123 -2.06 3.98 10.86
N GLY A 124 -2.37 3.10 9.92
CA GLY A 124 -1.87 3.05 8.54
C GLY A 124 -2.90 3.41 7.46
N HIS A 125 -4.06 3.98 7.81
CA HIS A 125 -5.11 4.31 6.84
C HIS A 125 -4.64 5.32 5.77
N GLU A 126 -3.81 6.29 6.17
CA GLU A 126 -3.22 7.32 5.28
C GLU A 126 -2.26 6.70 4.24
N ASN A 127 -1.56 5.63 4.59
CA ASN A 127 -0.65 4.93 3.69
C ASN A 127 -1.36 4.01 2.69
N ARG A 128 -2.66 3.73 2.90
CA ARG A 128 -3.42 2.83 2.01
C ARG A 128 -4.05 3.58 0.85
N GLU A 129 -4.35 4.87 0.97
CA GLU A 129 -5.02 5.63 -0.09
C GLU A 129 -4.27 5.53 -1.42
N PHE A 130 -2.95 5.74 -1.39
CA PHE A 130 -2.08 5.67 -2.57
C PHE A 130 -1.54 4.27 -2.86
N GLN A 131 -2.10 3.22 -2.25
CA GLN A 131 -1.68 1.84 -2.49
C GLN A 131 -2.46 1.22 -3.65
N PHE A 132 -1.72 0.75 -4.67
CA PHE A 132 -2.29 -0.01 -5.76
C PHE A 132 -2.35 -1.51 -5.43
N LEU A 133 -3.47 -2.17 -5.74
CA LEU A 133 -3.71 -3.56 -5.31
C LEU A 133 -3.19 -4.62 -6.30
N HIS A 134 -2.85 -4.22 -7.53
CA HIS A 134 -2.50 -5.13 -8.61
C HIS A 134 -1.04 -4.94 -9.05
N GLY A 135 -0.39 -6.01 -9.50
CA GLY A 135 0.80 -5.87 -10.33
C GLY A 135 0.43 -5.44 -11.75
N ILE A 136 1.43 -5.04 -12.53
CA ILE A 136 1.25 -4.60 -13.92
C ILE A 136 0.86 -5.75 -14.85
N THR A 137 1.38 -6.96 -14.60
CA THR A 137 1.11 -8.12 -15.45
C THR A 137 -0.17 -8.85 -15.05
N PRO A 138 -0.92 -9.44 -16.01
CA PRO A 138 -2.20 -10.10 -15.72
C PRO A 138 -2.16 -11.16 -14.60
N PRO A 139 -1.13 -12.02 -14.50
CA PRO A 139 -1.04 -13.00 -13.42
C PRO A 139 -0.96 -12.38 -12.02
N LEU A 140 -0.58 -11.10 -11.90
CA LEU A 140 -0.40 -10.36 -10.65
C LEU A 140 -1.63 -9.50 -10.27
N LYS A 141 -2.80 -9.76 -10.86
CA LYS A 141 -4.06 -9.16 -10.36
C LYS A 141 -4.27 -9.51 -8.88
N ASN A 142 -4.60 -8.49 -8.07
CA ASN A 142 -4.80 -8.60 -6.62
C ASN A 142 -3.63 -9.26 -5.87
N VAL A 143 -2.39 -8.99 -6.29
CA VAL A 143 -1.19 -9.67 -5.75
C VAL A 143 -1.05 -9.50 -4.24
N LEU A 144 -1.36 -8.32 -3.69
CA LEU A 144 -1.28 -8.04 -2.24
C LEU A 144 -2.14 -9.00 -1.41
N HIS A 145 -3.34 -9.32 -1.90
CA HIS A 145 -4.30 -10.17 -1.19
C HIS A 145 -4.15 -11.65 -1.53
N ARG A 146 -3.76 -11.97 -2.76
CA ARG A 146 -3.81 -13.34 -3.29
C ARG A 146 -2.48 -14.09 -3.27
N ARG A 147 -1.36 -13.39 -3.48
CA ARG A 147 -0.06 -14.05 -3.75
C ARG A 147 1.01 -13.71 -2.71
N PHE A 148 0.98 -12.51 -2.14
CA PHE A 148 1.95 -12.15 -1.13
C PHE A 148 1.61 -12.83 0.19
N ARG A 149 2.60 -13.56 0.72
CA ARG A 149 2.50 -14.14 2.06
C ARG A 149 2.45 -13.01 3.09
N LYS A 150 1.39 -12.97 3.90
CA LYS A 150 1.27 -12.02 5.00
C LYS A 150 2.40 -12.28 5.99
N THR A 151 3.31 -11.32 6.12
CA THR A 151 4.36 -11.38 7.13
C THR A 151 3.74 -10.90 8.45
N ARG A 152 3.93 -11.65 9.55
CA ARG A 152 3.59 -11.12 10.87
C ARG A 152 4.38 -9.83 11.05
N ARG A 153 3.68 -8.69 11.19
CA ARG A 153 4.31 -7.38 11.33
C ARG A 153 5.37 -7.47 12.43
N LYS A 154 6.64 -7.23 12.09
CA LYS A 154 7.64 -6.93 13.12
C LYS A 154 7.21 -5.60 13.73
N ARG A 155 6.91 -5.58 15.03
CA ARG A 155 6.45 -4.40 15.79
C ARG A 155 7.39 -3.18 15.73
N PHE A 156 8.49 -3.26 14.96
CA PHE A 156 9.50 -2.22 14.80
C PHE A 156 9.13 -1.14 13.78
N VAL A 157 8.30 -1.42 12.76
CA VAL A 157 7.98 -0.42 11.71
C VAL A 157 7.14 0.73 12.26
N ASP A 158 6.20 0.43 13.16
CA ASP A 158 5.34 1.44 13.81
C ASP A 158 5.96 1.97 15.12
N MET A 159 7.12 1.44 15.52
CA MET A 159 7.79 1.78 16.78
C MET A 159 8.02 3.28 16.96
N PRO A 160 8.43 4.07 15.95
CA PRO A 160 8.66 5.51 16.15
C PRO A 160 7.37 6.27 16.51
N LYS A 161 6.24 5.90 15.90
CA LYS A 161 4.94 6.52 16.20
C LYS A 161 4.42 6.04 17.56
N ILE A 162 4.47 4.74 17.81
CA ILE A 162 4.07 4.13 19.09
C ILE A 162 4.90 4.71 20.24
N GLU A 163 6.22 4.83 20.09
CA GLU A 163 7.10 5.43 21.09
C GLU A 163 6.74 6.90 21.35
N LYS A 164 6.42 7.67 20.31
CA LYS A 164 6.03 9.08 20.47
C LYS A 164 4.76 9.19 21.30
N GLU A 165 3.75 8.38 20.99
CA GLU A 165 2.47 8.37 21.68
C GLU A 165 2.60 7.84 23.12
N VAL A 166 3.34 6.76 23.33
CA VAL A 166 3.65 6.22 24.67
C VAL A 166 4.39 7.27 25.50
N LYS A 167 5.39 7.97 24.94
CA LYS A 167 6.09 9.06 25.64
C LYS A 167 5.16 10.23 25.97
N GLN A 168 4.15 10.49 25.14
CA GLN A 168 3.16 11.53 25.41
C GLN A 168 2.23 11.13 26.56
N LEU A 169 1.73 9.89 26.56
CA LEU A 169 0.90 9.35 27.65
C LEU A 169 1.64 9.37 28.98
N LEU A 170 2.90 8.89 29.01
CA LEU A 170 3.70 8.90 30.23
C LEU A 170 3.98 10.32 30.76
N ARG A 171 4.11 11.33 29.88
CA ARG A 171 4.25 12.73 30.31
C ARG A 171 2.95 13.27 30.91
N ALA A 172 1.80 12.91 30.33
CA ALA A 172 0.50 13.30 30.86
C ALA A 172 0.25 12.65 32.23
N ASP A 173 0.60 11.37 32.38
CA ASP A 173 0.51 10.64 33.65
C ASP A 173 1.39 11.24 34.75
N LEU A 174 2.60 11.70 34.41
CA LEU A 174 3.48 12.40 35.36
C LEU A 174 2.92 13.76 35.83
N GLN A 175 2.10 14.40 35.01
CA GLN A 175 1.44 15.66 35.37
C GLN A 175 0.11 15.45 36.10
N ALA A 176 -0.42 14.23 36.08
CA ALA A 176 -1.69 13.90 36.71
C ALA A 176 -1.53 13.71 38.23
N MET A 177 -2.58 14.05 38.97
CA MET A 177 -2.62 13.86 40.43
C MET A 177 -2.87 12.40 40.81
N ASN A 178 -3.57 11.63 39.98
CA ASN A 178 -3.86 10.21 40.15
C ASN A 178 -3.99 9.54 38.78
N VAL A 179 -3.49 8.31 38.66
CA VAL A 179 -3.48 7.54 37.41
C VAL A 179 -4.05 6.15 37.68
N LYS A 180 -5.04 5.74 36.89
CA LYS A 180 -5.62 4.39 36.90
C LYS A 180 -5.77 3.89 35.46
N TRP A 181 -5.41 2.64 35.22
CA TRP A 181 -5.63 1.96 33.94
C TRP A 181 -6.27 0.58 34.17
N GLU A 182 -7.08 0.14 33.21
CA GLU A 182 -7.67 -1.19 33.18
C GLU A 182 -7.68 -1.76 31.75
N VAL A 183 -7.55 -3.09 31.63
CA VAL A 183 -7.61 -3.77 30.32
C VAL A 183 -9.04 -4.26 30.12
N ILE A 184 -9.72 -3.68 29.12
CA ILE A 184 -11.09 -4.06 28.76
C ILE A 184 -11.01 -4.98 27.53
N TRP A 185 -11.52 -6.21 27.69
CA TRP A 185 -11.61 -7.17 26.60
C TRP A 185 -12.91 -6.94 25.82
N THR A 186 -12.82 -6.75 24.50
CA THR A 186 -14.00 -6.66 23.64
C THR A 186 -14.66 -8.02 23.39
N ASP A 187 -13.88 -9.10 23.41
CA ASP A 187 -14.36 -10.48 23.45
C ASP A 187 -13.55 -11.27 24.50
N PRO A 188 -14.20 -11.87 25.52
CA PRO A 188 -13.49 -12.61 26.55
C PRO A 188 -12.87 -13.87 25.94
N PRO A 189 -11.59 -14.18 26.23
CA PRO A 189 -10.95 -15.38 25.71
C PRO A 189 -11.70 -16.65 26.18
N ALA A 190 -11.92 -17.59 25.26
CA ALA A 190 -12.62 -18.83 25.57
C ALA A 190 -11.94 -19.57 26.75
N PRO A 191 -12.71 -20.15 27.69
CA PRO A 191 -12.15 -20.85 28.83
C PRO A 191 -11.29 -22.02 28.34
N THR A 192 -10.02 -22.06 28.76
CA THR A 192 -9.14 -23.20 28.49
C THR A 192 -9.69 -24.44 29.20
N VAL A 193 -10.39 -25.29 28.45
CA VAL A 193 -10.75 -26.64 28.91
C VAL A 193 -9.47 -27.45 28.99
N ARG A 194 -9.02 -27.76 30.21
CA ARG A 194 -7.94 -28.73 30.44
C ARG A 194 -8.49 -30.12 30.08
N SER A 195 -8.04 -30.70 28.98
CA SER A 195 -8.35 -32.08 28.64
C SER A 195 -7.57 -33.02 29.56
N ASN A 196 -8.27 -33.63 30.52
CA ASN A 196 -7.77 -34.80 31.24
C ASN A 196 -7.63 -35.97 30.25
N THR A 197 -6.41 -36.48 30.13
CA THR A 197 -6.07 -37.70 29.41
C THR A 197 -6.68 -38.91 30.13
N ASN A 198 -7.51 -39.71 29.45
CA ASN A 198 -7.55 -41.16 29.63
C ASN A 198 -8.32 -41.91 28.52
N ASN A 199 -7.60 -42.88 27.95
CA ASN A 199 -8.02 -44.13 27.26
C ASN A 199 -8.49 -44.14 25.78
N LYS A 200 -7.61 -44.76 24.95
CA LYS A 200 -7.74 -45.69 23.79
C LYS A 200 -9.16 -45.91 23.23
N SER A 201 -9.41 -45.92 21.90
CA SER A 201 -8.76 -46.74 20.86
C SER A 201 -9.17 -46.36 19.42
N SER A 202 -8.35 -46.84 18.45
CA SER A 202 -8.60 -47.09 17.01
C SER A 202 -8.44 -45.96 16.00
N LEU A 203 -7.68 -46.30 14.95
CA LEU A 203 -7.20 -45.49 13.85
C LEU A 203 -8.25 -45.29 12.75
N HIS A 204 -8.32 -44.08 12.19
CA HIS A 204 -8.25 -43.91 10.73
C HIS A 204 -7.78 -42.50 10.35
N ASN A 205 -6.74 -42.46 9.51
CA ASN A 205 -6.16 -41.26 8.93
C ASN A 205 -7.12 -40.62 7.94
N ASN A 206 -7.24 -39.29 7.98
CA ASN A 206 -7.48 -38.46 6.80
C ASN A 206 -6.96 -37.04 7.09
N GLU A 207 -5.83 -36.71 6.47
CA GLU A 207 -5.31 -35.34 6.41
C GLU A 207 -6.33 -34.43 5.74
N SER A 208 -6.75 -33.40 6.46
CA SER A 208 -7.30 -32.19 5.87
C SER A 208 -6.72 -31.00 6.63
N ASP A 209 -5.69 -30.40 6.05
CA ASP A 209 -5.06 -29.17 6.53
C ASP A 209 -6.08 -28.02 6.48
N ARG A 210 -6.89 -27.90 7.53
CA ARG A 210 -7.55 -26.65 7.90
C ARG A 210 -6.55 -25.83 8.72
N CYS A 211 -5.82 -24.96 8.02
CA CYS A 211 -5.10 -23.86 8.65
C CYS A 211 -6.13 -23.00 9.40
N SER A 212 -6.16 -23.13 10.71
CA SER A 212 -7.00 -22.30 11.58
C SER A 212 -6.43 -20.90 11.57
N ASP A 213 -7.23 -19.96 11.09
CA ASP A 213 -7.01 -18.53 11.27
C ASP A 213 -6.87 -18.27 12.77
N VAL A 214 -5.66 -17.90 13.20
CA VAL A 214 -5.44 -17.34 14.53
C VAL A 214 -5.98 -15.91 14.50
N GLU A 215 -7.23 -15.75 14.95
CA GLU A 215 -7.82 -14.44 15.21
C GLU A 215 -6.95 -13.70 16.24
N ILE A 216 -6.36 -12.59 15.80
CA ILE A 216 -5.59 -11.71 16.66
C ILE A 216 -6.60 -10.81 17.36
N ASN A 217 -6.92 -11.14 18.61
CA ASN A 217 -7.72 -10.27 19.49
C ASN A 217 -7.05 -8.90 19.60
N THR A 218 -7.77 -7.88 19.14
CA THR A 218 -7.31 -6.48 19.20
C THR A 218 -7.57 -5.95 20.61
N GLN A 219 -6.52 -5.57 21.33
CA GLN A 219 -6.62 -5.01 22.68
C GLN A 219 -6.88 -3.51 22.58
N HIS A 220 -7.95 -3.01 23.20
CA HIS A 220 -8.20 -1.58 23.35
C HIS A 220 -7.93 -1.17 24.81
N VAL A 221 -7.03 -0.21 24.99
CA VAL A 221 -6.79 0.44 26.29
C VAL A 221 -7.60 1.73 26.28
N LEU A 222 -8.62 1.83 27.13
CA LEU A 222 -9.37 3.05 27.35
C LEU A 222 -8.77 3.76 28.57
N LEU A 223 -8.15 4.92 28.36
CA LEU A 223 -7.65 5.76 29.45
C LEU A 223 -8.76 6.75 29.82
N MET A 224 -9.31 6.66 31.04
CA MET A 224 -10.18 7.72 31.58
C MET A 224 -9.34 8.63 32.48
N MET A 225 -9.22 9.90 32.08
CA MET A 225 -8.71 10.97 32.94
C MET A 225 -9.88 11.52 33.77
N SER A 226 -9.73 11.60 35.08
CA SER A 226 -10.59 12.40 35.97
C SER A 226 -9.79 13.56 36.55
#